data_AF-A0ABD1YFW7-F1
#
_entry.id   AF-A0ABD1YFW7-F1
#
_cell.length_a   1.000
_cell.length_b   1.000
_cell.length_c   1.000
_cell.angle_alpha   90.00
_cell.angle_beta   90.00
_cell.angle_gamma   90.00
#
_symmetry.space_group_name_H-M   'P 1'
#
loop_
_entity.id
_entity.type
_entity.pdbx_description
1 polymer ?
#
loop_
_entity_poly.entity_id
_entity_poly.type
_entity_poly.pdbx_seq_one_letter_code
_entity_poly.pdbx_strand_id
1 'polypeptide(L)'
;MVTFSMLQSLPSTAAITFAATTTAASRSCEDLPSRLCFVSSRPSGVGLCIETCSKRSSERWLPNSGIGHRSVQARAVRVIKGDILKGEGLRIAVVAARFNDIITKPLLAGALETFENHGVRDEDIDVIWVPGSFEIPVTVQALAKSKKYDSVLALGAVVRGATTHYDAVANGAASGLLSASLNSGCPCIFGVLTTENMEQAFDRAGGKAGNKGAECALTAIEMASLFRYQIAEISSS
;
A
#
# COMPACT_ATOMS: atom_id res chain seq x y z
N MET A 1 -15.58 44.24 46.06
CA MET A 1 -15.06 45.59 46.36
C MET A 1 -13.86 45.40 47.29
N VAL A 2 -12.75 46.09 47.02
CA VAL A 2 -11.42 46.05 47.72
C VAL A 2 -10.56 44.83 47.33
N THR A 3 -9.65 44.85 46.34
CA THR A 3 -8.39 45.58 46.10
C THR A 3 -7.21 45.21 47.01
N PHE A 4 -6.14 44.63 46.44
CA PHE A 4 -4.74 45.09 46.43
C PHE A 4 -3.86 43.94 45.85
N SER A 5 -3.20 44.11 44.69
CA SER A 5 -1.87 44.75 44.50
C SER A 5 -0.75 43.88 45.10
N MET A 6 0.40 43.59 44.50
CA MET A 6 1.11 44.15 43.35
C MET A 6 2.35 43.25 43.10
N LEU A 7 2.85 43.25 41.85
CA LEU A 7 4.26 43.40 41.43
C LEU A 7 5.36 42.57 42.15
N GLN A 8 6.23 41.82 41.46
CA GLN A 8 7.39 42.21 40.63
C GLN A 8 8.22 40.90 40.46
N SER A 9 9.10 40.62 39.50
CA SER A 9 9.83 41.36 38.47
C SER A 9 10.66 40.34 37.68
N LEU A 10 10.73 40.50 36.35
CA LEU A 10 11.83 39.98 35.49
C LEU A 10 13.15 40.71 35.83
N PRO A 11 14.34 40.13 35.57
CA PRO A 11 15.03 40.29 34.27
C PRO A 11 15.72 38.99 33.78
N SER A 12 15.68 38.67 32.48
CA SER A 12 16.63 39.01 31.39
C SER A 12 17.92 38.16 31.32
N THR A 13 18.09 37.54 30.15
CA THR A 13 19.35 37.22 29.44
C THR A 13 20.32 36.18 30.03
N ALA A 14 20.40 35.01 29.37
CA ALA A 14 21.67 34.37 28.98
C ALA A 14 21.41 33.34 27.88
N ALA A 15 21.89 33.65 26.66
CA ALA A 15 22.01 32.70 25.57
C ALA A 15 23.10 31.67 25.89
N ILE A 16 22.77 30.38 25.83
CA ILE A 16 23.76 29.30 25.92
C ILE A 16 23.85 28.66 24.54
N THR A 17 24.87 29.11 23.81
CA THR A 17 25.40 28.50 22.59
C THR A 17 26.09 27.19 22.97
N PHE A 18 25.56 26.05 22.53
CA PHE A 18 26.30 24.79 22.54
C PHE A 18 27.26 24.77 21.34
N ALA A 19 28.53 25.09 21.62
CA ALA A 19 29.63 24.84 20.69
C ALA A 19 30.00 23.35 20.75
N ALA A 20 29.80 22.64 19.64
CA ALA A 20 30.36 21.31 19.45
C ALA A 20 31.86 21.47 19.15
N THR A 21 32.70 21.15 20.12
CA THR A 21 34.15 21.07 19.99
C THR A 21 34.52 19.88 19.11
N THR A 22 34.84 20.11 17.84
CA THR A 22 35.52 19.13 17.00
C THR A 22 36.99 19.03 17.41
N THR A 23 37.31 18.04 18.24
CA THR A 23 38.69 17.61 18.50
C THR A 23 39.11 16.66 17.37
N ALA A 24 39.95 17.17 16.47
CA ALA A 24 40.63 16.38 15.46
C ALA A 24 41.73 15.54 16.12
N ALA A 25 41.51 14.22 16.21
CA ALA A 25 42.52 13.25 16.57
C ALA A 25 42.86 12.41 15.33
N SER A 26 44.06 12.62 14.80
CA SER A 26 44.67 11.84 13.73
C SER A 26 44.89 10.40 14.17
N ARG A 27 44.19 9.45 13.52
CA ARG A 27 44.59 8.06 13.49
C ARG A 27 44.84 7.63 12.06
N SER A 28 45.96 6.95 11.92
CA SER A 28 46.58 6.47 10.69
C SER A 28 45.64 5.59 9.88
N CYS A 29 45.63 5.84 8.57
CA CYS A 29 44.82 5.17 7.57
C CYS A 29 45.58 3.93 7.06
N GLU A 30 45.67 2.90 7.89
CA GLU A 30 46.08 1.55 7.52
C GLU A 30 45.18 0.59 8.30
N ASP A 31 43.96 0.36 7.80
CA ASP A 31 43.11 -0.81 8.09
C ASP A 31 41.67 -0.57 7.58
N LEU A 32 41.47 -0.35 6.27
CA LEU A 32 40.13 -0.51 5.67
C LEU A 32 40.23 -1.01 4.21
N PRO A 33 39.47 -2.05 3.84
CA PRO A 33 39.51 -2.65 2.52
C PRO A 33 38.97 -1.73 1.42
N SER A 34 39.56 -1.92 0.26
CA SER A 34 39.49 -1.14 -0.96
C SER A 34 38.08 -0.99 -1.55
N ARG A 35 37.59 0.26 -1.60
CA ARG A 35 37.13 0.99 -2.82
C ARG A 35 36.30 2.21 -2.43
N LEU A 36 36.97 3.26 -1.96
CA LEU A 36 36.45 4.63 -2.00
C LEU A 36 37.64 5.61 -2.03
N CYS A 37 38.30 5.73 -3.18
CA CYS A 37 39.37 6.71 -3.35
C CYS A 37 38.76 8.06 -3.74
N PHE A 38 38.56 8.93 -2.76
CA PHE A 38 38.43 10.37 -2.96
C PHE A 38 39.85 10.96 -3.03
N VAL A 39 40.19 11.55 -4.17
CA VAL A 39 41.50 12.19 -4.43
C VAL A 39 41.56 13.52 -3.69
N SER A 40 42.56 13.70 -2.82
CA SER A 40 43.03 15.04 -2.44
C SER A 40 44.50 15.05 -2.01
N SER A 41 45.32 15.88 -2.66
CA SER A 41 46.37 16.73 -2.04
C SER A 41 47.02 17.58 -3.16
N ARG A 42 46.95 18.93 -3.19
CA ARG A 42 47.54 20.02 -2.35
C ARG A 42 49.01 20.37 -2.71
N PRO A 43 49.49 21.61 -2.43
CA PRO A 43 49.87 22.56 -3.48
C PRO A 43 51.32 23.10 -3.37
N SER A 44 51.62 24.05 -4.28
CA SER A 44 52.60 25.14 -4.22
C SER A 44 54.02 24.94 -4.80
N GLY A 45 54.32 25.80 -5.79
CA GLY A 45 55.59 26.53 -5.83
C GLY A 45 56.62 26.12 -6.86
N VAL A 46 56.43 26.50 -8.13
CA VAL A 46 57.43 27.23 -8.96
C VAL A 46 56.78 27.64 -10.29
N GLY A 47 56.87 28.93 -10.62
CA GLY A 47 56.37 29.47 -11.88
C GLY A 47 57.34 29.23 -13.03
N LEU A 48 56.79 29.04 -14.22
CA LEU A 48 57.32 29.62 -15.46
C LEU A 48 56.22 29.57 -16.53
N CYS A 49 55.61 30.73 -16.81
CA CYS A 49 54.92 30.98 -18.08
C CYS A 49 55.96 31.58 -19.04
N ILE A 50 56.43 30.81 -20.01
CA ILE A 50 57.00 31.34 -21.26
C ILE A 50 56.43 30.49 -22.40
N GLU A 51 55.80 31.18 -23.34
CA GLU A 51 55.24 30.66 -24.57
C GLU A 51 56.29 29.93 -25.42
N THR A 52 55.85 28.88 -26.12
CA THR A 52 56.07 28.81 -27.56
C THR A 52 54.79 28.30 -28.23
N CYS A 53 53.97 29.24 -28.68
CA CYS A 53 52.94 28.99 -29.67
C CYS A 53 53.63 28.73 -31.02
N SER A 54 53.49 27.50 -31.56
CA SER A 54 53.85 27.21 -32.94
C SER A 54 52.99 26.08 -33.50
N LYS A 55 51.82 26.51 -34.00
CA LYS A 55 51.09 25.96 -35.16
C LYS A 55 50.80 24.44 -35.20
N ARG A 56 49.50 24.18 -34.99
CA ARG A 56 48.58 23.59 -35.98
C ARG A 56 48.95 22.18 -36.50
N SER A 57 48.21 21.17 -36.04
CA SER A 57 47.27 20.49 -36.93
C SER A 57 46.17 19.78 -36.13
N SER A 58 45.01 19.76 -36.76
CA SER A 58 43.75 19.16 -36.35
C SER A 58 43.86 17.67 -36.03
N GLU A 59 43.75 17.29 -34.77
CA GLU A 59 43.28 15.95 -34.42
C GLU A 59 42.08 16.05 -33.47
N ARG A 60 40.95 15.81 -34.12
CA ARG A 60 39.63 15.57 -33.57
C ARG A 60 39.74 14.50 -32.48
N TRP A 61 39.50 14.87 -31.23
CA TRP A 61 39.27 13.92 -30.16
C TRP A 61 38.04 13.07 -30.51
N LEU A 62 38.28 11.84 -30.98
CA LEU A 62 37.28 10.79 -31.07
C LEU A 62 37.31 10.00 -29.76
N PRO A 63 36.27 10.07 -28.91
CA PRO A 63 36.18 9.17 -27.78
C PRO A 63 35.84 7.77 -28.30
N ASN A 64 36.84 6.90 -28.38
CA ASN A 64 36.65 5.47 -28.58
C ASN A 64 36.83 4.76 -27.24
N SER A 65 35.72 4.47 -26.59
CA SER A 65 35.57 3.34 -25.66
C SER A 65 34.09 3.06 -25.51
N GLY A 66 33.57 2.30 -26.48
CA GLY A 66 32.24 1.73 -26.42
C GLY A 66 32.14 0.77 -25.23
N ILE A 67 31.76 1.30 -24.06
CA ILE A 67 31.10 0.51 -23.04
C ILE A 67 29.65 0.37 -23.52
N GLY A 68 29.45 -0.58 -24.42
CA GLY A 68 28.11 -1.05 -24.73
C GLY A 68 27.51 -1.56 -23.43
N HIS A 69 26.56 -0.82 -22.87
CA HIS A 69 25.59 -1.39 -21.93
C HIS A 69 24.90 -2.52 -22.69
N ARG A 70 25.43 -3.74 -22.60
CA ARG A 70 24.70 -4.94 -22.95
C ARG A 70 23.56 -4.98 -21.96
N SER A 71 22.40 -4.47 -22.39
CA SER A 71 21.13 -4.77 -21.74
C SER A 71 21.08 -6.28 -21.65
N VAL A 72 21.29 -6.82 -20.45
CA VAL A 72 21.00 -8.21 -20.16
C VAL A 72 19.52 -8.36 -20.49
N GLN A 73 19.23 -8.98 -21.64
CA GLN A 73 17.86 -9.36 -21.98
C GLN A 73 17.46 -10.39 -20.92
N ALA A 74 16.83 -9.92 -19.85
CA ALA A 74 16.15 -10.78 -18.92
C ALA A 74 15.17 -11.61 -19.76
N ARG A 75 15.30 -12.94 -19.69
CA ARG A 75 14.32 -13.89 -20.23
C ARG A 75 12.93 -13.33 -19.94
N ALA A 76 12.14 -13.13 -21.00
CA ALA A 76 10.86 -12.44 -20.93
C ALA A 76 9.98 -13.04 -19.83
N VAL A 77 9.79 -12.30 -18.74
CA VAL A 77 8.87 -12.68 -17.67
C VAL A 77 7.45 -12.49 -18.21
N ARG A 78 6.64 -13.55 -18.23
CA ARG A 78 5.22 -13.46 -18.56
C ARG A 78 4.49 -12.79 -17.40
N VAL A 79 3.92 -11.61 -17.63
CA VAL A 79 3.14 -10.85 -16.65
C VAL A 79 1.65 -11.06 -16.91
N ILE A 80 0.92 -11.47 -15.87
CA ILE A 80 -0.49 -11.86 -15.90
C ILE A 80 -1.20 -11.03 -14.82
N LYS A 81 -2.29 -10.35 -15.16
CA LYS A 81 -2.96 -9.34 -14.30
C LYS A 81 -4.47 -9.35 -14.53
N GLY A 82 -5.27 -9.20 -13.48
CA GLY A 82 -6.71 -9.01 -13.63
C GLY A 82 -7.04 -7.73 -14.39
N ASP A 83 -8.24 -7.68 -14.97
CA ASP A 83 -8.74 -6.50 -15.67
C ASP A 83 -9.94 -5.96 -14.91
N ILE A 84 -9.86 -4.68 -14.50
CA ILE A 84 -10.94 -3.99 -13.80
C ILE A 84 -12.06 -3.56 -14.75
N LEU A 85 -11.79 -3.46 -16.06
CA LEU A 85 -12.76 -3.01 -17.05
C LEU A 85 -13.70 -4.14 -17.51
N LYS A 86 -13.44 -5.39 -17.09
CA LYS A 86 -14.21 -6.58 -17.47
C LYS A 86 -15.18 -7.01 -16.37
N GLY A 87 -16.03 -6.09 -15.92
CA GLY A 87 -17.12 -6.40 -14.98
C GLY A 87 -18.29 -7.14 -15.64
N GLU A 88 -18.46 -6.99 -16.95
CA GLU A 88 -19.60 -7.56 -17.67
C GLU A 88 -19.66 -9.09 -17.58
N GLY A 89 -20.82 -9.60 -17.13
CA GLY A 89 -21.10 -11.03 -17.02
C GLY A 89 -20.39 -11.73 -15.86
N LEU A 90 -19.70 -10.99 -14.98
CA LEU A 90 -19.21 -11.51 -13.70
C LEU A 90 -20.36 -11.63 -12.70
N ARG A 91 -20.43 -12.76 -11.99
CA ARG A 91 -21.38 -12.98 -10.90
C ARG A 91 -20.71 -12.79 -9.57
N ILE A 92 -21.20 -11.85 -8.77
CA ILE A 92 -20.58 -11.47 -7.51
C ILE A 92 -21.58 -11.67 -6.37
N ALA A 93 -21.14 -12.33 -5.30
CA ALA A 93 -21.90 -12.36 -4.06
C ALA A 93 -21.31 -11.36 -3.06
N VAL A 94 -22.14 -10.58 -2.40
CA VAL A 94 -21.75 -9.66 -1.32
C VAL A 94 -22.36 -10.17 -0.02
N VAL A 95 -21.53 -10.49 0.96
CA VAL A 95 -21.97 -10.90 2.30
C VAL A 95 -21.73 -9.75 3.27
N ALA A 96 -22.80 -9.12 3.76
CA ALA A 96 -22.74 -7.95 4.64
C ALA A 96 -23.21 -8.28 6.06
N ALA A 97 -22.42 -7.89 7.06
CA ALA A 97 -22.84 -7.96 8.46
C ALA A 97 -23.85 -6.85 8.80
N ARG A 98 -24.90 -7.22 9.55
CA ARG A 98 -25.91 -6.29 10.09
C ARG A 98 -25.41 -5.55 11.33
N PHE A 99 -24.50 -6.15 12.09
CA PHE A 99 -23.86 -5.47 13.21
C PHE A 99 -23.03 -4.28 12.69
N ASN A 100 -23.21 -3.10 13.31
CA ASN A 100 -22.68 -1.81 12.85
C ASN A 100 -23.19 -1.38 11.46
N ASP A 101 -24.50 -1.49 11.21
CA ASP A 101 -25.14 -1.12 9.94
C ASP A 101 -24.90 0.33 9.50
N ILE A 102 -24.72 1.24 10.45
CA ILE A 102 -24.32 2.63 10.20
C ILE A 102 -22.97 2.75 9.46
N ILE A 103 -22.12 1.72 9.52
CA ILE A 103 -20.85 1.62 8.78
C ILE A 103 -21.00 0.66 7.60
N THR A 104 -21.62 -0.51 7.79
CA THR A 104 -21.69 -1.53 6.73
C THR A 104 -22.61 -1.16 5.58
N LYS A 105 -23.67 -0.36 5.80
CA LYS A 105 -24.53 0.16 4.71
C LYS A 105 -23.77 1.12 3.79
N PRO A 106 -23.02 2.13 4.28
CA PRO A 106 -22.14 2.93 3.42
C PRO A 106 -21.08 2.12 2.67
N LEU A 107 -20.50 1.09 3.31
CA LEU A 107 -19.55 0.19 2.64
C LEU A 107 -20.23 -0.55 1.48
N LEU A 108 -21.42 -1.10 1.73
CA LEU A 108 -22.21 -1.79 0.70
C LEU A 108 -22.59 -0.83 -0.44
N ALA A 109 -23.05 0.38 -0.12
CA ALA A 109 -23.40 1.37 -1.13
C ALA A 109 -22.21 1.70 -2.04
N GLY A 110 -21.02 1.94 -1.45
CA GLY A 110 -19.80 2.20 -2.23
C GLY A 110 -19.35 0.99 -3.05
N ALA A 111 -19.57 -0.23 -2.56
CA ALA A 111 -19.30 -1.44 -3.33
C ALA A 111 -20.24 -1.58 -4.55
N LEU A 112 -21.55 -1.37 -4.36
CA LEU A 112 -22.54 -1.44 -5.43
C LEU A 112 -22.32 -0.36 -6.50
N GLU A 113 -22.07 0.88 -6.09
CA GLU A 113 -21.72 1.97 -7.01
C GLU A 113 -20.46 1.64 -7.82
N THR A 114 -19.46 1.01 -7.19
CA THR A 114 -18.25 0.58 -7.88
C THR A 114 -18.54 -0.53 -8.90
N PHE A 115 -19.38 -1.50 -8.55
CA PHE A 115 -19.78 -2.56 -9.47
C PHE A 115 -20.51 -2.02 -10.70
N GLU A 116 -21.46 -1.11 -10.49
CA GLU A 116 -22.18 -0.43 -11.57
C GLU A 116 -21.23 0.34 -12.49
N ASN A 117 -20.31 1.13 -11.91
CA ASN A 117 -19.31 1.90 -12.65
C ASN A 117 -18.36 1.04 -13.50
N HIS A 118 -18.22 -0.25 -13.20
CA HIS A 118 -17.35 -1.19 -13.92
C HIS A 118 -18.14 -2.21 -14.75
N GLY A 119 -19.45 -2.00 -14.94
CA GLY A 119 -20.27 -2.79 -15.86
C GLY A 119 -20.78 -4.12 -15.31
N VAL A 120 -20.70 -4.36 -14.00
CA VAL A 120 -21.39 -5.49 -13.37
C VAL A 120 -22.86 -5.13 -13.24
N ARG A 121 -23.74 -5.98 -13.76
CA ARG A 121 -25.19 -5.72 -13.74
C ARG A 121 -25.77 -6.08 -12.38
N ASP A 122 -26.74 -5.31 -11.91
CA ASP A 122 -27.42 -5.57 -10.62
C ASP A 122 -27.98 -7.00 -10.52
N GLU A 123 -28.44 -7.57 -11.63
CA GLU A 123 -28.97 -8.95 -11.67
C GLU A 123 -27.91 -10.04 -11.46
N ASP A 124 -26.63 -9.70 -11.63
CA ASP A 124 -25.50 -10.61 -11.41
C ASP A 124 -24.89 -10.43 -9.99
N ILE A 125 -25.50 -9.57 -9.16
CA ILE A 125 -25.05 -9.27 -7.79
C ILE A 125 -26.07 -9.77 -6.77
N ASP A 126 -25.66 -10.72 -5.93
CA ASP A 126 -26.47 -11.18 -4.80
C ASP A 126 -25.96 -10.56 -3.49
N VAL A 127 -26.83 -9.89 -2.73
CA VAL A 127 -26.49 -9.34 -1.39
C VAL A 127 -27.10 -10.19 -0.29
N ILE A 128 -26.26 -10.80 0.54
CA ILE A 128 -26.64 -11.68 1.65
C ILE A 128 -26.32 -10.98 2.97
N TRP A 129 -27.33 -10.83 3.82
CA TRP A 129 -27.17 -10.24 5.16
C TRP A 129 -26.97 -11.29 6.24
N VAL A 130 -25.90 -11.15 7.00
CA VAL A 130 -25.58 -11.99 8.17
C VAL A 130 -25.66 -11.16 9.46
N PRO A 131 -25.93 -11.76 10.64
CA PRO A 131 -26.09 -10.99 11.87
C PRO A 131 -24.81 -10.24 12.27
N GLY A 132 -23.64 -10.90 12.25
CA GLY A 132 -22.36 -10.31 12.63
C GLY A 132 -21.21 -10.72 11.71
N SER A 133 -20.05 -10.11 11.95
CA SER A 133 -18.83 -10.38 11.17
C SER A 133 -18.29 -11.79 11.37
N PHE A 134 -18.65 -12.46 12.48
CA PHE A 134 -18.20 -13.81 12.80
C PHE A 134 -18.93 -14.87 11.95
N GLU A 135 -20.13 -14.58 11.47
CA GLU A 135 -20.92 -15.46 10.60
C GLU A 135 -20.61 -15.28 9.10
N ILE A 136 -19.81 -14.26 8.74
CA ILE A 136 -19.38 -14.03 7.36
C ILE A 136 -18.65 -15.26 6.78
N PRO A 137 -17.63 -15.85 7.43
CA PRO A 137 -16.85 -16.93 6.83
C PRO A 137 -17.64 -18.17 6.44
N VAL A 138 -18.58 -18.61 7.30
CA VAL A 138 -19.39 -19.80 7.02
C VAL A 138 -20.32 -19.57 5.83
N THR A 139 -20.89 -18.38 5.75
CA THR A 139 -21.78 -17.97 4.65
C THR A 139 -21.00 -17.86 3.35
N VAL A 140 -19.85 -17.19 3.38
CA VAL A 140 -18.95 -17.07 2.22
C VAL A 140 -18.49 -18.45 1.73
N GLN A 141 -18.13 -19.35 2.64
CA GLN A 141 -17.73 -20.70 2.24
C GLN A 141 -18.86 -21.45 1.52
N ALA A 142 -20.11 -21.34 2.00
CA ALA A 142 -21.26 -21.98 1.35
C ALA A 142 -21.50 -21.41 -0.06
N LEU A 143 -21.44 -20.08 -0.22
CA LEU A 143 -21.59 -19.41 -1.50
C LEU A 143 -20.47 -19.76 -2.47
N ALA A 144 -19.22 -19.71 -2.01
CA ALA A 144 -18.05 -20.01 -2.82
C ALA A 144 -18.02 -21.48 -3.29
N LYS A 145 -18.43 -22.43 -2.42
CA LYS A 145 -18.57 -23.85 -2.80
C LYS A 145 -19.68 -24.11 -3.81
N SER A 146 -20.68 -23.23 -3.92
CA SER A 146 -21.75 -23.37 -4.91
C SER A 146 -21.27 -23.22 -6.36
N LYS A 147 -20.09 -22.60 -6.56
CA LYS A 147 -19.50 -22.28 -7.89
C LYS A 147 -20.41 -21.45 -8.80
N LYS A 148 -21.40 -20.76 -8.23
CA LYS A 148 -22.30 -19.86 -8.96
C LYS A 148 -21.73 -18.45 -9.14
N TYR A 149 -20.72 -18.10 -8.34
CA TYR A 149 -20.13 -16.78 -8.24
C TYR A 149 -18.66 -16.85 -8.66
N ASP A 150 -18.21 -15.82 -9.37
CA ASP A 150 -16.81 -15.64 -9.76
C ASP A 150 -15.98 -15.06 -8.61
N SER A 151 -16.57 -14.22 -7.77
CA SER A 151 -15.97 -13.73 -6.53
C SER A 151 -17.01 -13.50 -5.43
N VAL A 152 -16.54 -13.51 -4.18
CA VAL A 152 -17.37 -13.20 -3.01
C VAL A 152 -16.74 -12.05 -2.23
N LEU A 153 -17.49 -10.98 -2.02
CA LEU A 153 -17.07 -9.80 -1.25
C LEU A 153 -17.66 -9.88 0.17
N ALA A 154 -16.80 -9.93 1.18
CA ALA A 154 -17.21 -9.88 2.59
C ALA A 154 -17.13 -8.45 3.12
N LEU A 155 -18.24 -7.90 3.60
CA LEU A 155 -18.33 -6.57 4.21
C LEU A 155 -18.75 -6.67 5.67
N GLY A 156 -18.04 -5.95 6.54
CA GLY A 156 -18.36 -5.91 7.95
C GLY A 156 -17.63 -4.77 8.66
N ALA A 157 -17.99 -4.53 9.91
CA ALA A 157 -17.27 -3.57 10.75
C ALA A 157 -17.19 -4.11 12.18
N VAL A 158 -15.96 -4.23 12.67
CA VAL A 158 -15.62 -4.62 14.03
C VAL A 158 -14.86 -3.45 14.64
N VAL A 159 -15.42 -2.88 15.72
CA VAL A 159 -14.88 -1.72 16.42
C VAL A 159 -14.45 -2.14 17.81
N ARG A 160 -13.25 -1.75 18.24
CA ARG A 160 -12.71 -2.18 19.53
C ARG A 160 -13.59 -1.67 20.68
N GLY A 161 -13.93 -2.57 21.59
CA GLY A 161 -14.64 -2.30 22.83
C GLY A 161 -13.74 -2.45 24.05
N ALA A 162 -14.36 -2.62 25.23
CA ALA A 162 -13.63 -2.76 26.49
C ALA A 162 -12.99 -4.15 26.70
N THR A 163 -13.36 -5.15 25.89
CA THR A 163 -12.96 -6.55 26.08
C THR A 163 -12.20 -7.09 24.88
N THR A 164 -11.47 -8.20 25.10
CA THR A 164 -10.75 -8.95 24.06
C THR A 164 -11.67 -9.64 23.04
N HIS A 165 -13.00 -9.51 23.18
CA HIS A 165 -13.98 -10.00 22.21
C HIS A 165 -13.71 -9.48 20.79
N TYR A 166 -13.23 -8.23 20.69
CA TYR A 166 -12.81 -7.63 19.42
C TYR A 166 -11.81 -8.52 18.68
N ASP A 167 -10.75 -8.95 19.36
CA ASP A 167 -9.66 -9.72 18.73
C ASP A 167 -10.16 -11.11 18.31
N ALA A 168 -11.02 -11.74 19.11
CA ALA A 168 -11.63 -13.03 18.76
C ALA A 168 -12.50 -12.94 17.48
N VAL A 169 -13.32 -11.90 17.37
CA VAL A 169 -14.21 -11.71 16.20
C VAL A 169 -13.40 -11.29 14.97
N ALA A 170 -12.49 -10.34 15.09
CA ALA A 170 -11.67 -9.85 13.98
C ALA A 170 -10.79 -10.97 13.40
N ASN A 171 -10.09 -11.71 14.27
CA ASN A 171 -9.24 -12.82 13.83
C ASN A 171 -10.07 -13.99 13.28
N GLY A 172 -11.18 -14.33 13.93
CA GLY A 172 -12.09 -15.37 13.44
C GLY A 172 -12.65 -15.07 12.05
N ALA A 173 -13.07 -13.83 11.82
CA ALA A 173 -13.55 -13.38 10.51
C ALA A 173 -12.44 -13.44 9.44
N ALA A 174 -11.24 -12.91 9.74
CA ALA A 174 -10.13 -12.86 8.79
C ALA A 174 -9.61 -14.27 8.43
N SER A 175 -9.29 -15.08 9.44
CA SER A 175 -8.78 -16.45 9.23
C SER A 175 -9.83 -17.37 8.60
N GLY A 176 -11.10 -17.21 8.99
CA GLY A 176 -12.21 -17.96 8.42
C GLY A 176 -12.41 -17.62 6.93
N LEU A 177 -12.36 -16.33 6.57
CA LEU A 177 -12.54 -15.92 5.18
C LEU A 177 -11.38 -16.40 4.29
N LEU A 178 -10.14 -16.29 4.77
CA LEU A 178 -8.98 -16.84 4.06
C LEU A 178 -9.15 -18.35 3.82
N SER A 179 -9.55 -19.08 4.85
CA SER A 179 -9.81 -20.53 4.75
C SER A 179 -10.96 -20.83 3.78
N ALA A 180 -12.01 -20.01 3.75
CA ALA A 180 -13.11 -20.15 2.79
C ALA A 180 -12.62 -19.95 1.34
N SER A 181 -11.77 -18.95 1.10
CA SER A 181 -11.20 -18.70 -0.24
C SER A 181 -10.31 -19.86 -0.71
N LEU A 182 -9.37 -20.30 0.13
CA LEU A 182 -8.44 -21.37 -0.20
C LEU A 182 -9.14 -22.71 -0.45
N ASN A 183 -10.15 -23.04 0.37
CA ASN A 183 -10.86 -24.31 0.26
C ASN A 183 -11.88 -24.36 -0.89
N SER A 184 -12.38 -23.21 -1.34
CA SER A 184 -13.35 -23.14 -2.45
C SER A 184 -12.69 -22.93 -3.81
N GLY A 185 -11.49 -22.36 -3.84
CA GLY A 185 -10.83 -21.92 -5.07
C GLY A 185 -11.45 -20.66 -5.69
N CYS A 186 -12.42 -20.03 -4.99
CA CYS A 186 -13.03 -18.79 -5.40
C CYS A 186 -12.41 -17.62 -4.62
N PRO A 187 -12.06 -16.50 -5.29
CA PRO A 187 -11.52 -15.33 -4.61
C PRO A 187 -12.57 -14.74 -3.65
N CYS A 188 -12.24 -14.75 -2.35
CA CYS A 188 -13.06 -14.13 -1.32
C CYS A 188 -12.34 -12.89 -0.80
N ILE A 189 -12.93 -11.70 -0.99
CA ILE A 189 -12.30 -10.42 -0.67
C ILE A 189 -12.68 -9.97 0.74
N PHE A 190 -11.67 -9.62 1.53
CA PHE A 190 -11.83 -9.17 2.92
C PHE A 190 -12.07 -7.66 2.99
N GLY A 191 -13.33 -7.27 3.15
CA GLY A 191 -13.79 -5.89 3.38
C GLY A 191 -14.38 -5.69 4.78
N VAL A 192 -13.86 -6.40 5.79
CA VAL A 192 -14.26 -6.20 7.18
C VAL A 192 -13.35 -5.15 7.81
N LEU A 193 -13.91 -4.01 8.21
CA LEU A 193 -13.18 -2.97 8.92
C LEU A 193 -12.87 -3.43 10.35
N THR A 194 -11.59 -3.37 10.72
CA THR A 194 -11.09 -3.61 12.07
C THR A 194 -10.50 -2.31 12.59
N THR A 195 -11.23 -1.61 13.45
CA THR A 195 -10.90 -0.23 13.87
C THR A 195 -10.89 -0.08 15.38
N GLU A 196 -10.09 0.87 15.85
CA GLU A 196 -9.93 1.14 17.29
C GLU A 196 -11.07 2.00 17.86
N ASN A 197 -11.73 2.79 17.02
CA ASN A 197 -12.84 3.65 17.42
C ASN A 197 -13.82 3.87 16.24
N MET A 198 -15.01 4.40 16.57
CA MET A 198 -16.07 4.66 15.59
C MET A 198 -15.68 5.71 14.54
N GLU A 199 -14.90 6.73 14.91
CA GLU A 199 -14.47 7.78 13.99
C GLU A 199 -13.62 7.20 12.85
N GLN A 200 -12.67 6.32 13.18
CA GLN A 200 -11.87 5.60 12.17
C GLN A 200 -12.71 4.74 11.23
N ALA A 201 -13.83 4.19 11.72
CA ALA A 201 -14.75 3.41 10.92
C ALA A 201 -15.51 4.30 9.93
N PHE A 202 -16.01 5.46 10.38
CA PHE A 202 -16.65 6.44 9.51
C PHE A 202 -15.69 6.98 8.44
N ASP A 203 -14.46 7.31 8.81
CA ASP A 203 -13.46 7.81 7.87
C ASP A 203 -13.16 6.82 6.73
N ARG A 204 -13.33 5.52 6.97
CA ARG A 204 -13.08 4.43 6.00
C ARG A 204 -14.33 3.93 5.27
N ALA A 205 -15.51 4.44 5.63
CA ALA A 205 -16.79 4.03 5.06
C ALA A 205 -17.41 5.13 4.18
N GLY A 206 -16.57 5.92 3.49
CA GLY A 206 -16.99 7.07 2.69
C GLY A 206 -16.63 8.43 3.30
N GLY A 207 -15.85 8.44 4.37
CA GLY A 207 -15.29 9.66 4.95
C GLY A 207 -13.95 10.05 4.35
N LYS A 208 -13.07 10.65 5.16
CA LYS A 208 -11.80 11.26 4.70
C LYS A 208 -10.83 10.27 4.06
N ALA A 209 -10.86 9.01 4.48
CA ALA A 209 -9.95 7.97 4.01
C ALA A 209 -10.56 7.13 2.87
N GLY A 210 -11.65 7.60 2.26
CA GLY A 210 -12.34 6.91 1.18
C GLY A 210 -13.33 5.85 1.67
N ASN A 211 -13.73 4.97 0.76
CA ASN A 211 -14.68 3.89 1.04
C ASN A 211 -14.02 2.54 0.81
N LYS A 212 -13.78 1.79 1.89
CA LYS A 212 -13.16 0.47 1.80
C LYS A 212 -14.01 -0.55 1.06
N GLY A 213 -15.34 -0.39 1.08
CA GLY A 213 -16.25 -1.21 0.29
C GLY A 213 -16.03 -1.06 -1.21
N ALA A 214 -15.80 0.18 -1.68
CA ALA A 214 -15.47 0.47 -3.08
C ALA A 214 -14.11 -0.15 -3.48
N GLU A 215 -13.07 0.02 -2.65
CA GLU A 215 -11.76 -0.59 -2.91
C GLU A 215 -11.82 -2.12 -2.95
N CYS A 216 -12.60 -2.73 -2.06
CA CYS A 216 -12.79 -4.17 -2.06
C CYS A 216 -13.62 -4.65 -3.26
N ALA A 217 -14.59 -3.86 -3.75
CA ALA A 217 -15.33 -4.16 -4.97
C ALA A 217 -14.43 -4.16 -6.22
N LEU A 218 -13.54 -3.17 -6.35
CA LEU A 218 -12.52 -3.16 -7.42
C LEU A 218 -11.66 -4.42 -7.38
N THR A 219 -11.19 -4.78 -6.18
CA THR A 219 -10.38 -5.98 -5.97
C THR A 219 -11.17 -7.25 -6.33
N ALA A 220 -12.47 -7.28 -6.04
CA ALA A 220 -13.34 -8.42 -6.37
C ALA A 220 -13.51 -8.60 -7.87
N ILE A 221 -13.66 -7.51 -8.64
CA ILE A 221 -13.72 -7.53 -10.10
C ILE A 221 -12.38 -8.01 -10.68
N GLU A 222 -11.27 -7.42 -10.23
CA GLU A 222 -9.93 -7.74 -10.74
C GLU A 222 -9.60 -9.23 -10.51
N MET A 223 -9.87 -9.73 -9.30
CA MET A 223 -9.62 -11.12 -8.94
C MET A 223 -10.57 -12.08 -9.68
N ALA A 224 -11.84 -11.73 -9.84
CA ALA A 224 -12.78 -12.52 -10.64
C ALA A 224 -12.32 -12.63 -12.10
N SER A 225 -11.93 -11.51 -12.73
CA SER A 225 -11.40 -11.49 -14.09
C SER A 225 -10.11 -12.32 -14.21
N LEU A 226 -9.20 -12.21 -13.24
CA LEU A 226 -7.95 -12.97 -13.24
C LEU A 226 -8.21 -14.48 -13.19
N PHE A 227 -9.09 -14.92 -12.29
CA PHE A 227 -9.40 -16.34 -12.10
C PHE A 227 -10.16 -16.91 -13.30
N ARG A 228 -11.15 -16.18 -13.81
CA ARG A 228 -12.02 -16.63 -14.89
C ARG A 228 -11.31 -16.73 -16.24
N TYR A 229 -10.51 -15.73 -16.60
CA TYR A 229 -9.92 -15.66 -17.94
C TYR A 229 -8.47 -16.13 -17.98
N GLN A 230 -7.65 -15.82 -16.98
CA GLN A 230 -6.20 -16.01 -17.11
C GLN A 230 -5.71 -17.28 -16.42
N ILE A 231 -6.12 -17.51 -15.17
CA ILE A 231 -5.71 -18.71 -14.43
C ILE A 231 -6.34 -19.96 -15.04
N ALA A 232 -7.59 -19.88 -15.50
CA ALA A 232 -8.25 -20.96 -16.22
C ALA A 232 -7.43 -21.41 -17.45
N GLU A 233 -6.97 -20.47 -18.29
CA GLU A 233 -6.13 -20.76 -19.47
C GLU A 233 -4.82 -21.47 -19.12
N ILE A 234 -4.17 -21.05 -18.03
CA ILE A 234 -2.92 -21.67 -17.56
C ILE A 234 -3.18 -23.10 -17.08
N SER A 235 -4.28 -23.33 -16.36
CA SER A 235 -4.60 -24.66 -15.83
C SER A 235 -5.00 -25.68 -16.90
N SER A 236 -5.45 -25.21 -18.06
CA SER A 236 -5.81 -26.05 -19.21
C SER A 236 -4.65 -26.34 -20.17
N SER A 237 -3.49 -25.71 -19.98
CA SER A 237 -2.27 -25.88 -20.80
C SER A 237 -1.31 -26.90 -20.16
#